data_AF-A0A952T7K1-F1
#
_entry.id   AF-A0A952T7K1-F1
#
_cell.length_a   1.000
_cell.length_b   1.000
_cell.length_c   1.000
_cell.angle_alpha   90.00
_cell.angle_beta   90.00
_cell.angle_gamma   90.00
#
_symmetry.space_group_name_H-M   'P 1'
#
loop_
_entity.id
_entity.type
_entity.pdbx_description
1 polymer ?
#
loop_
_entity_poly.entity_id
_entity_poly.type
_entity_poly.pdbx_seq_one_letter_code
_entity_poly.pdbx_strand_id
1 'polypeptide(L)'
;MERVFVDTDVVLDLLGERQPFYKSSAQLFSKADKGEIKVFVSSLSFANMHYVLRKKFPDREVRKILSGFKVLVSVLPVNDKIIDLALASNFSDFEDAVQYYTASEGNMKALITRNLRDYRQAKIPVMTADTYLKSI
;
A
#
# COMPACT_ATOMS: atom_id res chain seq x y z
N MET A 1 13.32 12.31 -5.79
CA MET A 1 11.90 11.88 -5.80
C MET A 1 11.64 11.01 -4.58
N GLU A 2 10.59 11.32 -3.82
CA GLU A 2 10.28 10.58 -2.60
C GLU A 2 9.77 9.18 -2.90
N ARG A 3 10.12 8.21 -2.05
CA ARG A 3 9.69 6.81 -2.17
C ARG A 3 8.80 6.48 -0.99
N VAL A 4 7.53 6.23 -1.25
CA VAL A 4 6.54 5.92 -0.23
C VAL A 4 5.98 4.53 -0.44
N PHE A 5 5.74 3.82 0.65
CA PHE A 5 5.00 2.57 0.64
C PHE A 5 3.52 2.87 0.81
N VAL A 6 2.65 2.21 0.06
CA VAL A 6 1.21 2.35 0.18
C VAL A 6 0.60 1.02 0.57
N ASP A 7 -0.17 1.04 1.66
CA ASP A 7 -0.97 -0.07 2.16
C ASP A 7 -2.00 -0.53 1.10
N THR A 8 -2.17 -1.85 0.98
CA THR A 8 -3.21 -2.54 0.20
C THR A 8 -4.58 -1.85 0.33
N ASP A 9 -4.98 -1.45 1.54
CA ASP A 9 -6.31 -0.88 1.77
C ASP A 9 -6.49 0.48 1.07
N VAL A 10 -5.45 1.32 1.04
CA VAL A 10 -5.45 2.61 0.32
C VAL A 10 -5.50 2.37 -1.19
N VAL A 11 -4.84 1.32 -1.68
CA VAL A 11 -4.96 0.93 -3.09
C VAL A 11 -6.39 0.47 -3.43
N LEU A 12 -7.00 -0.33 -2.55
CA LEU A 12 -8.38 -0.77 -2.72
C LEU A 12 -9.38 0.38 -2.61
N ASP A 13 -9.06 1.43 -1.85
CA ASP A 13 -9.86 2.64 -1.79
C ASP A 13 -9.86 3.37 -3.14
N LEU A 14 -8.71 3.41 -3.85
CA LEU A 14 -8.62 3.87 -5.24
C LEU A 14 -9.41 2.96 -6.18
N LEU A 15 -9.03 1.68 -6.28
CA LEU A 15 -9.52 0.77 -7.32
C LEU A 15 -11.00 0.40 -7.15
N GLY A 16 -11.49 0.46 -5.91
CA GLY A 16 -12.88 0.15 -5.57
C GLY A 16 -13.73 1.37 -5.25
N GLU A 17 -13.22 2.59 -5.50
CA GLU A 17 -13.88 3.88 -5.21
C GLU A 17 -14.49 3.97 -3.79
N ARG A 18 -13.77 3.49 -2.77
CA ARG A 18 -14.31 3.36 -1.41
C ARG A 18 -14.31 4.70 -0.70
N GLN A 19 -15.49 5.20 -0.38
CA GLN A 19 -15.67 6.40 0.44
C GLN A 19 -15.43 6.09 1.93
N PRO A 20 -14.91 7.06 2.71
CA PRO A 20 -14.54 8.44 2.34
C PRO A 20 -13.11 8.60 1.79
N PHE A 21 -12.33 7.52 1.68
CA PHE A 21 -10.88 7.57 1.42
C PHE A 21 -10.49 7.66 -0.05
N TYR A 22 -11.45 7.46 -0.96
CA TYR A 22 -11.21 7.48 -2.40
C TYR A 22 -10.51 8.76 -2.87
N LYS A 23 -10.99 9.94 -2.44
CA LYS A 23 -10.50 11.23 -2.96
C LYS A 23 -9.02 11.44 -2.67
N SER A 24 -8.59 11.20 -1.43
CA SER A 24 -7.18 11.34 -1.03
C SER A 24 -6.31 10.26 -1.69
N SER A 25 -6.81 9.04 -1.83
CA SER A 25 -6.12 7.96 -2.55
C SER A 25 -5.92 8.33 -4.03
N ALA A 26 -6.95 8.79 -4.72
CA ALA A 26 -6.86 9.23 -6.11
C ALA A 26 -5.86 10.38 -6.31
N GLN A 27 -5.83 11.35 -5.40
CA GLN A 27 -4.83 12.43 -5.43
C GLN A 27 -3.41 11.91 -5.23
N LEU A 28 -3.20 10.97 -4.29
CA LEU A 28 -1.90 10.34 -4.05
C LEU A 28 -1.38 9.64 -5.32
N PHE A 29 -2.21 8.82 -5.96
CA PHE A 29 -1.80 8.12 -7.19
C PHE A 29 -1.68 9.05 -8.40
N SER A 30 -2.41 10.16 -8.45
CA SER A 30 -2.20 11.20 -9.48
C SER A 30 -0.83 11.86 -9.35
N LYS A 31 -0.33 12.07 -8.12
CA LYS A 31 1.05 12.54 -7.89
C LYS A 31 2.09 11.53 -8.38
N ALA A 32 1.80 10.23 -8.22
CA ALA A 32 2.67 9.16 -8.72
C ALA A 32 2.70 9.12 -10.25
N ASP A 33 1.54 9.25 -10.91
CA ASP A 33 1.39 9.31 -12.36
C ASP A 33 2.15 10.49 -12.99
N LYS A 34 2.14 11.65 -12.32
CA LYS A 34 2.91 12.84 -12.71
C LYS A 34 4.42 12.74 -12.43
N GLY A 35 4.89 11.66 -11.82
CA GLY A 35 6.30 11.48 -11.45
C GLY A 35 6.77 12.39 -10.31
N GLU A 36 5.86 12.92 -9.50
CA GLU A 36 6.19 13.77 -8.34
C GLU A 36 6.64 12.90 -7.15
N ILE A 37 6.06 11.70 -7.02
CA ILE A 37 6.42 10.69 -6.01
C ILE A 37 6.57 9.32 -6.66
N LYS A 38 7.29 8.41 -6.00
CA LYS A 38 7.35 7.00 -6.40
C LYS A 38 6.64 6.13 -5.38
N VAL A 39 5.57 5.48 -5.83
CA VAL A 39 4.78 4.58 -4.99
C VAL A 39 5.29 3.15 -5.07
N PHE A 40 5.44 2.54 -3.91
CA PHE A 40 5.76 1.12 -3.74
C PHE A 40 4.63 0.42 -2.99
N VAL A 41 4.39 -0.84 -3.33
CA VAL A 41 3.46 -1.73 -2.63
C VAL A 41 4.13 -3.08 -2.37
N SER A 42 3.58 -3.90 -1.47
CA SER A 42 4.05 -5.26 -1.28
C SER A 42 3.65 -6.16 -2.45
N SER A 43 4.49 -7.15 -2.78
CA SER A 43 4.11 -8.25 -3.66
C SER A 43 2.85 -9.00 -3.19
N LEU A 44 2.65 -9.10 -1.87
CA LEU A 44 1.44 -9.69 -1.27
C LEU A 44 0.19 -8.86 -1.56
N SER A 45 0.32 -7.52 -1.66
CA SER A 45 -0.80 -6.63 -1.97
C SER A 45 -1.48 -7.01 -3.29
N PHE A 46 -0.73 -7.48 -4.30
CA PHE A 46 -1.34 -7.93 -5.56
C PHE A 46 -2.23 -9.16 -5.41
N ALA A 47 -1.82 -10.12 -4.58
CA ALA A 47 -2.65 -11.28 -4.26
C ALA A 47 -3.92 -10.85 -3.49
N ASN A 48 -3.76 -9.96 -2.51
CA ASN A 48 -4.87 -9.47 -1.69
C ASN A 48 -5.87 -8.66 -2.51
N MET A 49 -5.39 -7.75 -3.36
CA MET A 49 -6.24 -6.99 -4.27
C MET A 49 -6.99 -7.90 -5.24
N HIS A 50 -6.31 -8.89 -5.82
CA HIS A 50 -6.97 -9.88 -6.69
C HIS A 50 -8.10 -10.61 -5.97
N TYR A 51 -7.82 -11.10 -4.76
CA TYR A 51 -8.78 -11.81 -3.92
C TYR A 51 -10.00 -10.95 -3.54
N VAL A 52 -9.79 -9.66 -3.29
CA VAL A 52 -10.88 -8.73 -2.96
C VAL A 52 -11.70 -8.37 -4.20
N LEU A 53 -11.04 -8.00 -5.31
CA LEU A 53 -11.71 -7.50 -6.51
C LEU A 53 -12.47 -8.60 -7.27
N ARG A 54 -12.03 -9.87 -7.21
CA ARG A 54 -12.75 -11.01 -7.83
C ARG A 54 -14.13 -11.25 -7.25
N LYS A 55 -14.45 -10.69 -6.09
CA LYS A 55 -15.80 -10.72 -5.51
C LYS A 55 -16.78 -9.79 -6.21
N LYS A 56 -16.27 -8.83 -7.00
CA LYS A 56 -17.05 -7.81 -7.71
C LYS A 56 -16.97 -7.93 -9.23
N PHE A 57 -15.82 -8.38 -9.75
CA PHE A 57 -15.56 -8.43 -11.19
C PHE A 57 -15.11 -9.83 -11.65
N PRO A 58 -15.37 -10.21 -12.90
CA PRO A 58 -14.78 -11.42 -13.49
C PRO A 58 -13.24 -11.38 -13.47
N ASP A 59 -12.60 -12.54 -13.34
CA ASP A 59 -11.13 -12.65 -13.18
C ASP A 59 -10.35 -11.91 -14.28
N ARG A 60 -10.81 -12.00 -15.53
CA ARG A 60 -10.20 -11.30 -16.68
C ARG A 60 -10.17 -9.79 -16.49
N GLU A 61 -11.24 -9.22 -15.94
CA GLU A 61 -11.35 -7.78 -15.68
C GLU A 61 -10.47 -7.38 -14.50
N VAL A 62 -10.45 -8.18 -13.42
CA VAL A 62 -9.54 -7.96 -12.28
C VAL A 62 -8.09 -7.92 -12.73
N ARG A 63 -7.65 -8.87 -13.56
CA ARG A 63 -6.28 -8.88 -14.09
C ARG A 63 -5.99 -7.65 -14.94
N LYS A 64 -6.95 -7.15 -15.71
CA LYS A 64 -6.81 -5.90 -16.49
C LYS A 64 -6.63 -4.69 -15.58
N ILE A 65 -7.45 -4.57 -14.54
CA ILE A 65 -7.35 -3.50 -13.52
C ILE A 65 -5.97 -3.54 -12.84
N LEU A 66 -5.54 -4.71 -12.36
CA LEU A 66 -4.25 -4.87 -11.70
C LEU A 66 -3.06 -4.61 -12.64
N SER A 67 -3.18 -4.98 -13.92
CA SER A 67 -2.15 -4.68 -14.92
C SER A 67 -2.01 -3.19 -15.15
N GLY A 68 -3.13 -2.45 -15.23
CA GLY A 68 -3.13 -0.99 -15.31
C GLY A 68 -2.52 -0.35 -14.06
N PHE A 69 -2.95 -0.79 -12.87
CA PHE A 69 -2.38 -0.31 -11.60
C PHE A 69 -0.86 -0.56 -11.50
N LYS A 70 -0.38 -1.71 -11.99
CA LYS A 70 1.05 -2.07 -11.95
C LYS A 70 1.95 -1.10 -12.73
N VAL A 71 1.42 -0.36 -13.71
CA VAL A 71 2.16 0.67 -14.43
C VAL A 71 2.49 1.86 -13.52
N LEU A 72 1.63 2.17 -12.56
CA LEU A 72 1.76 3.32 -11.64
C LEU A 72 2.69 3.06 -10.45
N VAL A 73 2.96 1.80 -10.12
CA VAL A 73 3.64 1.43 -8.87
C VAL A 73 4.82 0.49 -9.06
N SER A 74 5.77 0.57 -8.15
CA SER A 74 6.83 -0.43 -7.97
C SER A 74 6.42 -1.46 -6.92
N VAL A 75 6.96 -2.68 -7.02
CA VAL A 75 6.63 -3.78 -6.10
C VAL A 75 7.87 -4.14 -5.29
N LEU A 76 7.72 -4.20 -3.98
CA LEU A 76 8.73 -4.74 -3.08
C LEU A 76 8.44 -6.22 -2.79
N PRO A 77 9.47 -7.10 -2.87
CA PRO A 77 9.29 -8.51 -2.58
C PRO A 77 9.08 -8.74 -1.08
N VAL A 78 8.17 -9.64 -0.75
CA VAL A 78 8.13 -10.27 0.58
C VAL A 78 9.08 -11.45 0.54
N ASN A 79 10.03 -11.50 1.47
CA ASN A 79 11.05 -12.55 1.56
C ASN A 79 11.06 -13.18 2.97
N ASP A 80 11.90 -14.19 3.13
CA ASP A 80 12.07 -14.94 4.38
C ASP A 80 12.27 -14.02 5.61
N LYS A 81 13.20 -13.07 5.52
CA LYS A 81 13.46 -12.08 6.57
C LYS A 81 12.22 -11.27 6.96
N ILE A 82 11.43 -10.83 5.98
CA ILE A 82 10.20 -10.06 6.24
C ILE A 82 9.18 -10.92 7.00
N ILE A 83 9.06 -12.20 6.65
CA ILE A 83 8.17 -13.13 7.34
C ILE A 83 8.64 -13.39 8.78
N ASP A 84 9.93 -13.64 9.00
CA ASP A 84 10.50 -13.81 10.33
C ASP A 84 10.25 -12.60 11.23
N LEU A 85 10.49 -11.40 10.70
CA LEU A 85 10.25 -10.15 11.42
C LEU A 85 8.76 -9.97 11.74
N ALA A 86 7.87 -10.25 10.79
CA ALA A 86 6.44 -10.15 10.99
C ALA A 86 5.93 -11.12 12.09
N LEU A 87 6.38 -12.38 12.05
CA LEU A 87 6.04 -13.41 13.03
C LEU A 87 6.54 -13.09 14.44
N ALA A 88 7.74 -12.49 14.54
CA ALA A 88 8.34 -12.11 15.83
C ALA A 88 7.83 -10.76 16.37
N SER A 89 6.95 -10.08 15.64
CA SER A 89 6.49 -8.75 16.00
C SER A 89 5.27 -8.77 16.92
N ASN A 90 4.98 -7.61 17.52
CA ASN A 90 3.79 -7.40 18.34
C ASN A 90 2.65 -6.70 17.57
N PHE A 91 2.68 -6.72 16.23
CA PHE A 91 1.54 -6.26 15.42
C PHE A 91 0.37 -7.22 15.63
N SER A 92 -0.83 -6.68 15.85
CA SER A 92 -2.04 -7.49 16.02
C SER A 92 -2.51 -8.12 14.72
N ASP A 93 -2.32 -7.40 13.61
CA ASP A 93 -2.64 -7.89 12.27
C ASP A 93 -1.35 -8.31 11.55
N PHE A 94 -1.37 -9.52 10.98
CA PHE A 94 -0.20 -10.08 10.32
C PHE A 94 0.06 -9.47 8.94
N GLU A 95 -0.97 -9.04 8.21
CA GLU A 95 -0.78 -8.34 6.93
C GLU A 95 -0.10 -6.99 7.18
N ASP A 96 -0.54 -6.23 8.19
CA ASP A 96 0.09 -4.97 8.58
C ASP A 96 1.55 -5.16 8.98
N ALA A 97 1.86 -6.23 9.72
CA ALA A 97 3.23 -6.59 10.06
C ALA A 97 4.09 -6.83 8.80
N VAL A 98 3.60 -7.66 7.87
CA VAL A 98 4.30 -7.96 6.61
C VAL A 98 4.49 -6.69 5.78
N GLN A 99 3.46 -5.85 5.65
CA GLN A 99 3.54 -4.58 4.93
C GLN A 99 4.56 -3.62 5.57
N TYR A 100 4.51 -3.48 6.90
CA TYR A 100 5.44 -2.65 7.66
C TYR A 100 6.90 -3.06 7.43
N TYR A 101 7.21 -4.35 7.61
CA TYR A 101 8.58 -4.83 7.43
C TYR A 101 9.00 -4.80 5.96
N THR A 102 8.08 -5.00 5.02
CA THR A 102 8.36 -4.78 3.59
C THR A 102 8.76 -3.32 3.32
N ALA A 103 8.03 -2.37 3.87
CA ALA A 103 8.33 -0.94 3.72
C ALA A 103 9.66 -0.56 4.38
N SER A 104 9.89 -1.06 5.61
CA SER A 104 11.10 -0.80 6.38
C SER A 104 12.35 -1.36 5.69
N GLU A 105 12.34 -2.63 5.29
CA GLU A 105 13.46 -3.27 4.57
C GLU A 105 13.66 -2.67 3.16
N GLY A 106 12.58 -2.18 2.56
CA GLY A 106 12.62 -1.41 1.31
C GLY A 106 13.21 0.00 1.45
N ASN A 107 13.55 0.47 2.66
CA ASN A 107 14.01 1.83 2.94
C ASN A 107 13.04 2.91 2.41
N MET A 108 11.75 2.68 2.64
CA MET A 108 10.69 3.63 2.29
C MET A 108 10.68 4.80 3.26
N LYS A 109 10.45 6.01 2.74
CA LYS A 109 10.44 7.23 3.56
C LYS A 109 9.23 7.30 4.49
N ALA A 110 8.11 6.75 4.05
CA ALA A 110 6.87 6.71 4.80
C ALA A 110 6.02 5.51 4.36
N LEU A 111 5.16 5.06 5.26
CA LEU A 111 4.06 4.13 4.99
C LEU A 111 2.74 4.90 5.00
N ILE A 112 1.99 4.79 3.90
CA ILE A 112 0.71 5.45 3.72
C ILE A 112 -0.40 4.44 3.98
N THR A 113 -1.19 4.67 5.03
CA THR A 113 -2.32 3.82 5.44
C THR A 113 -3.43 4.67 6.05
N ARG A 114 -4.65 4.15 6.04
CA ARG A 114 -5.78 4.71 6.82
C ARG A 114 -5.83 4.16 8.26
N ASN A 115 -5.09 3.09 8.54
CA ASN A 115 -5.15 2.30 9.77
C ASN A 115 -4.06 2.69 10.78
N LEU A 116 -3.87 3.99 11.05
CA LEU A 116 -2.74 4.49 11.87
C LEU A 116 -2.57 3.82 13.24
N ARG A 117 -3.67 3.32 13.82
CA ARG A 117 -3.68 2.70 15.15
C ARG A 117 -2.95 1.37 15.19
N ASP A 118 -2.83 0.69 14.05
CA ASP A 118 -2.21 -0.63 13.95
C ASP A 118 -0.68 -0.53 13.85
N TYR A 119 -0.18 0.68 13.59
CA TYR A 119 1.25 0.97 13.39
C TYR A 119 1.88 1.75 14.56
N ARG A 120 1.36 1.62 15.78
CA ARG A 120 1.89 2.36 16.96
C ARG A 120 3.35 2.08 17.27
N GLN A 121 3.86 0.92 16.87
CA GLN A 121 5.26 0.52 17.08
C GLN A 121 6.16 0.82 15.88
N ALA A 122 5.62 1.50 14.86
CA ALA A 122 6.36 1.84 13.67
C ALA A 122 7.50 2.82 13.97
N LYS A 123 8.66 2.54 13.39
CA LYS A 123 9.85 3.39 13.42
C LYS A 123 9.96 4.27 12.18
N ILE A 124 9.37 3.84 11.06
CA ILE A 124 9.21 4.68 9.87
C ILE A 124 7.97 5.57 10.02
N PRO A 125 7.96 6.78 9.45
CA PRO A 125 6.78 7.63 9.43
C PRO A 125 5.57 6.89 8.85
N VAL A 126 4.45 6.94 9.58
CA VAL A 126 3.16 6.37 9.16
C VAL A 126 2.12 7.47 9.13
N MET A 127 1.43 7.62 8.01
CA MET A 127 0.46 8.71 7.83
C MET A 127 -0.64 8.34 6.85
N THR A 128 -1.75 9.08 6.91
CA THR A 128 -2.82 8.93 5.92
C THR A 128 -2.42 9.57 4.60
N ALA A 129 -3.09 9.17 3.51
CA ALA A 129 -2.91 9.82 2.21
C ALA A 129 -3.18 11.33 2.28
N ASP A 130 -4.21 11.76 3.01
CA ASP A 130 -4.53 13.18 3.20
C ASP A 130 -3.40 13.93 3.95
N THR A 131 -2.88 13.33 5.02
CA THR A 131 -1.77 13.92 5.80
C THR A 131 -0.50 14.03 4.96
N TYR A 132 -0.16 12.98 4.19
CA TYR A 132 1.00 13.00 3.30
C TYR A 132 0.87 14.08 2.23
N LEU A 133 -0.29 14.17 1.57
CA LEU A 133 -0.54 15.17 0.52
C LEU A 133 -0.43 16.61 1.02
N LYS A 134 -0.75 16.88 2.29
CA LYS A 134 -0.58 18.21 2.91
C LYS A 134 0.87 18.54 3.26
N SER A 135 1.75 17.54 3.29
CA SER A 135 3.16 17.70 3.64
C SER A 135 4.07 17.99 2.45
N ILE A 136 3.54 17.93 1.22
CA ILE A 136 4.28 18.08 -0.05
C ILE A 136 3.68 19.15 -0.95
#